data_AF-A0A9D0RE05-F1
#
_entry.id   AF-A0A9D0RE05-F1
#
_cell.length_a   1.000
_cell.length_b   1.000
_cell.length_c   1.000
_cell.angle_alpha   90.00
_cell.angle_beta   90.00
_cell.angle_gamma   90.00
#
_symmetry.space_group_name_H-M   'P 1'
#
loop_
_entity.id
_entity.type
_entity.pdbx_description
1 polymer ?
#
loop_
_entity_poly.entity_id
_entity_poly.type
_entity_poly.pdbx_seq_one_letter_code
_entity_poly.pdbx_strand_id
1 'polypeptide(L)'
;MLRLIKLIFLLAVFMIGVAFTLLNSHTVEINYYFGTLSVPLSLLIVLAVALGAVLGLVVYLMKMAGARRKISKLRKSVNNSEKEQALAEDMVLRDSF
;
A
#
# COMPACT_ATOMS: atom_id res chain seq x y z
N MET A 1 22.55 -4.88 11.49
CA MET A 1 21.83 -6.11 11.12
C MET A 1 20.75 -5.89 10.04
N LEU A 2 19.65 -5.17 10.29
CA LEU A 2 18.56 -4.97 9.30
C LEU A 2 18.99 -4.34 7.97
N ARG A 3 19.96 -3.41 7.99
CA ARG A 3 20.51 -2.80 6.76
C ARG A 3 21.24 -3.82 5.89
N LEU A 4 22.00 -4.72 6.52
CA LEU A 4 22.74 -5.78 5.84
C LEU A 4 21.80 -6.84 5.26
N ILE A 5 20.77 -7.23 6.01
CA ILE A 5 19.73 -8.16 5.54
C ILE A 5 18.99 -7.59 4.33
N LYS A 6 18.62 -6.29 4.37
CA LYS A 6 18.00 -5.62 3.22
C LYS A 6 18.91 -5.61 2.00
N LEU A 7 20.21 -5.36 2.19
CA LEU A 7 21.18 -5.35 1.10
C LEU A 7 21.32 -6.75 0.49
N ILE A 8 21.48 -7.80 1.32
CA ILE A 8 21.58 -9.19 0.86
C ILE A 8 20.32 -9.60 0.10
N PHE A 9 19.13 -9.25 0.63
CA PHE A 9 17.86 -9.52 -0.04
C PHE A 9 17.77 -8.80 -1.39
N LEU A 10 18.12 -7.51 -1.45
CA LEU A 10 18.12 -6.75 -2.71
C LEU A 10 19.07 -7.39 -3.74
N LEU A 11 20.26 -7.80 -3.30
CA LEU A 11 21.26 -8.40 -4.17
C LEU A 11 20.82 -9.78 -4.69
N ALA A 12 20.15 -10.57 -3.84
CA ALA A 12 19.53 -11.84 -4.24
C ALA A 12 18.43 -11.62 -5.29
N VAL A 13 17.51 -10.67 -5.05
CA VAL A 13 16.44 -10.33 -6.01
C VAL A 13 17.03 -9.83 -7.33
N PHE A 14 18.08 -9.01 -7.27
CA PHE A 14 18.78 -8.52 -8.46
C PHE A 14 19.40 -9.67 -9.26
N MET A 15 20.10 -10.60 -8.60
CA MET A 15 20.69 -11.77 -9.25
C MET A 15 19.63 -12.67 -9.91
N ILE A 16 18.48 -12.87 -9.23
CA ILE A 16 17.35 -13.60 -9.81
C ILE A 16 16.84 -12.88 -11.06
N GLY A 17 16.70 -11.55 -11.02
CA GLY A 17 16.24 -10.77 -12.17
C GLY A 17 17.20 -10.85 -13.38
N VAL A 18 18.51 -10.78 -13.14
CA VAL A 18 19.53 -10.94 -14.18
C VAL A 18 19.50 -12.35 -14.77
N ALA A 19 19.52 -13.39 -13.91
CA ALA A 19 19.46 -14.78 -14.35
C ALA A 19 18.19 -15.05 -15.17
N PHE A 20 17.05 -14.54 -14.71
CA PHE A 20 15.78 -14.64 -15.41
C PHE A 20 15.83 -14.00 -16.81
N THR A 21 16.43 -12.80 -16.91
CA THR A 21 16.56 -12.08 -18.18
C THR A 21 17.46 -12.83 -19.17
N LEU A 22 18.58 -13.38 -18.69
CA LEU A 22 19.53 -14.12 -19.53
C LEU A 22 18.93 -15.44 -20.03
N LEU A 23 18.30 -16.21 -19.12
CA LEU A 23 17.68 -17.49 -19.44
C LEU A 23 16.42 -17.33 -20.31
N ASN A 24 15.75 -16.18 -20.24
CA ASN A 24 14.52 -15.89 -20.99
C ASN A 24 14.74 -14.68 -21.91
N SER A 25 15.85 -14.68 -22.66
CA SER A 25 16.19 -13.64 -23.64
C SER A 25 15.35 -13.71 -24.92
N HIS A 26 14.51 -14.75 -25.06
CA HIS A 26 13.60 -14.90 -26.19
C HIS A 26 12.54 -13.80 -26.22
N THR A 27 12.23 -13.33 -27.42
CA THR A 27 11.14 -12.41 -27.70
C THR A 27 9.84 -13.15 -27.93
N VAL A 28 8.74 -12.61 -27.43
CA VAL A 28 7.38 -13.13 -27.62
C VAL A 28 6.56 -12.09 -28.37
N GLU A 29 5.71 -12.54 -29.28
CA GLU A 29 4.77 -11.69 -30.01
C GLU A 29 3.49 -11.48 -29.19
N ILE A 30 3.14 -10.22 -28.99
CA ILE A 30 1.86 -9.82 -28.42
C ILE A 30 0.97 -9.33 -29.56
N ASN A 31 -0.14 -10.02 -29.76
CA ASN A 31 -1.16 -9.64 -30.73
C ASN A 31 -2.16 -8.69 -30.06
N TYR A 32 -2.05 -7.40 -30.34
CA TYR A 32 -3.03 -6.39 -29.93
C TYR A 32 -4.14 -6.26 -30.97
N TYR A 33 -5.22 -5.58 -30.59
CA TYR A 33 -6.38 -5.33 -31.48
C TYR A 33 -6.01 -4.65 -32.82
N PHE A 34 -4.91 -3.89 -32.87
CA PHE A 34 -4.50 -3.13 -34.05
C PHE A 34 -3.04 -3.38 -34.46
N GLY A 35 -2.46 -4.54 -34.13
CA GLY A 35 -1.12 -4.90 -34.58
C GLY A 35 -0.40 -5.89 -33.67
N THR A 36 0.80 -6.29 -34.07
CA THR A 36 1.64 -7.22 -33.31
C THR A 36 2.90 -6.52 -32.82
N LEU A 37 3.34 -6.86 -31.62
CA LEU A 37 4.55 -6.32 -31.03
C LEU A 37 5.41 -7.44 -30.46
N SER A 38 6.63 -7.57 -30.95
CA SER A 38 7.61 -8.53 -30.43
C SER A 38 8.41 -7.86 -29.30
N VAL A 39 8.30 -8.38 -28.07
CA VAL A 39 9.04 -7.87 -26.90
C VAL A 39 9.72 -9.00 -26.14
N PRO A 40 10.84 -8.75 -25.44
CA PRO A 40 11.44 -9.75 -24.55
C PRO A 40 10.46 -10.19 -23.46
N LEU A 41 10.33 -11.50 -23.25
CA LEU A 41 9.43 -12.06 -22.23
C LEU A 41 9.75 -11.51 -20.83
N SER A 42 11.04 -11.37 -20.54
CA SER A 42 11.53 -10.83 -19.27
C SER A 42 11.03 -9.40 -19.00
N LEU A 43 11.05 -8.52 -20.00
CA LEU A 43 10.56 -7.16 -19.88
C LEU A 43 9.05 -7.12 -19.61
N LEU A 44 8.28 -7.93 -20.32
CA LEU A 44 6.82 -8.02 -20.17
C LEU A 44 6.47 -8.41 -18.72
N ILE A 45 7.14 -9.42 -18.17
CA ILE A 45 6.89 -9.91 -16.81
C ILE A 45 7.29 -8.85 -15.77
N VAL A 46 8.43 -8.20 -15.93
CA VAL A 46 8.85 -7.11 -15.02
C VAL A 46 7.82 -5.98 -15.03
N LEU A 47 7.33 -5.57 -16.20
CA LEU A 47 6.30 -4.55 -16.32
C LEU A 47 4.97 -4.98 -15.68
N ALA A 48 4.55 -6.24 -15.89
CA ALA A 48 3.33 -6.76 -15.28
C ALA A 48 3.41 -6.77 -13.74
N VAL A 49 4.54 -7.21 -13.19
CA VAL A 49 4.79 -7.18 -11.73
C VAL A 49 4.84 -5.74 -11.22
N ALA A 50 5.51 -4.83 -11.94
CA ALA A 50 5.58 -3.42 -11.57
C ALA A 50 4.18 -2.77 -11.56
N LEU A 51 3.36 -3.03 -12.58
CA LEU A 51 1.97 -2.57 -12.62
C LEU A 51 1.16 -3.12 -11.45
N GLY A 52 1.29 -4.42 -11.14
CA GLY A 52 0.66 -5.02 -9.97
C GLY A 52 1.08 -4.36 -8.65
N ALA A 53 2.37 -4.06 -8.49
CA ALA A 53 2.88 -3.36 -7.30
C ALA A 53 2.34 -1.93 -7.19
N VAL A 54 2.27 -1.18 -8.29
CA VAL A 54 1.69 0.16 -8.35
C VAL A 54 0.22 0.12 -7.96
N LEU A 55 -0.57 -0.80 -8.54
CA LEU A 55 -1.98 -0.96 -8.19
C LEU A 55 -2.16 -1.34 -6.71
N GLY A 56 -1.33 -2.25 -6.20
CA GLY A 56 -1.31 -2.62 -4.79
C GLY A 56 -1.04 -1.43 -3.87
N LEU A 57 -0.08 -0.57 -4.23
CA LEU A 57 0.23 0.65 -3.49
C LEU A 57 -0.95 1.62 -3.52
N VAL A 58 -1.60 1.82 -4.67
CA VAL A 58 -2.79 2.67 -4.79
C VAL A 58 -3.91 2.17 -3.87
N VAL A 59 -4.21 0.87 -3.89
CA VAL A 59 -5.21 0.26 -2.98
C VAL A 59 -4.84 0.46 -1.51
N TYR A 60 -3.57 0.25 -1.16
CA TYR A 60 -3.08 0.47 0.20
C TYR A 60 -3.27 1.92 0.66
N LEU A 61 -2.91 2.90 -0.18
CA LEU A 61 -3.06 4.32 0.11
C LEU A 61 -4.54 4.70 0.30
N MET A 62 -5.43 4.21 -0.54
CA MET A 62 -6.88 4.43 -0.40
C MET A 62 -7.40 3.89 0.94
N LYS A 63 -7.02 2.65 1.30
CA LYS A 63 -7.40 2.06 2.60
C LYS A 63 -6.84 2.84 3.77
N MET A 64 -5.58 3.26 3.70
CA MET A 64 -4.94 4.05 4.76
C MET A 64 -5.60 5.42 4.93
N ALA A 65 -5.97 6.11 3.85
CA ALA A 65 -6.72 7.37 3.92
C ALA A 65 -8.08 7.18 4.61
N GLY A 66 -8.80 6.11 4.26
CA GLY A 66 -10.05 5.73 4.91
C GLY A 66 -9.86 5.43 6.40
N ALA A 67 -8.82 4.69 6.77
CA ALA A 67 -8.50 4.39 8.16
C ALA A 67 -8.18 5.65 8.98
N ARG A 68 -7.40 6.59 8.43
CA ARG A 68 -7.09 7.87 9.09
C ARG A 68 -8.35 8.70 9.35
N ARG A 69 -9.28 8.74 8.40
CA ARG A 69 -10.58 9.42 8.56
C ARG A 69 -11.40 8.78 9.67
N LYS A 70 -11.46 7.44 9.74
CA LYS A 70 -12.16 6.71 10.82
C LYS A 70 -11.55 7.01 12.19
N ILE A 71 -10.22 6.99 12.30
CA ILE A 71 -9.50 7.34 13.55
C ILE A 71 -9.83 8.75 14.00
N SER A 72 -9.84 9.73 13.08
CA SER A 72 -10.20 11.11 13.42
C SER A 72 -11.65 11.24 13.91
N LYS A 73 -12.59 10.54 13.26
CA LYS A 73 -14.00 10.52 13.70
C LYS A 73 -14.17 9.89 15.08
N LEU A 74 -13.54 8.74 15.32
CA LEU A 74 -13.58 8.06 16.63
C LEU A 74 -12.97 8.92 17.75
N ARG A 75 -11.86 9.62 17.49
CA ARG A 75 -11.27 10.54 18.47
C ARG A 75 -12.22 11.68 18.84
N LYS A 76 -12.95 12.22 17.85
CA LYS A 76 -13.95 13.27 18.11
C LYS A 76 -15.13 12.76 18.92
N SER A 77 -15.64 11.55 18.63
CA SER A 77 -16.75 10.99 19.39
C SER A 77 -16.38 10.73 20.85
N VAL A 78 -15.20 10.19 21.12
CA VAL A 78 -14.70 9.98 22.49
C VAL A 78 -14.63 11.31 23.25
N ASN A 79 -13.99 12.33 22.66
CA ASN A 79 -13.87 13.64 23.29
C ASN A 79 -15.21 14.35 23.52
N ASN A 80 -16.21 14.11 22.67
CA ASN A 80 -17.56 14.66 22.87
C ASN A 80 -18.28 13.96 24.03
N SER A 81 -18.20 12.63 24.10
CA SER A 81 -18.78 11.86 25.20
C SER A 81 -18.14 12.22 26.55
N GLU A 82 -16.83 12.44 26.59
CA GLU A 82 -16.14 12.92 27.81
C GLU A 82 -16.63 14.32 28.24
N LYS A 83 -16.89 15.22 27.29
CA LYS A 83 -17.44 16.54 27.58
C LYS A 83 -18.88 16.49 28.08
N GLU A 84 -19.70 15.61 27.52
CA GLU A 84 -21.09 15.41 27.95
C GLU A 84 -21.15 14.88 29.39
N GLN A 85 -20.26 13.95 29.75
CA GLN A 85 -20.13 13.45 31.13
C GLN A 85 -19.71 14.57 32.10
N ALA A 86 -18.67 15.34 31.76
CA ALA A 86 -18.22 16.45 32.60
C ALA A 86 -19.29 17.53 32.79
N LEU A 87 -20.05 17.85 31.74
CA LEU A 87 -21.17 18.80 31.82
C LEU A 87 -22.31 18.28 32.70
N ALA A 88 -22.63 16.98 32.63
CA ALA A 88 -23.65 16.37 33.45
C ALA A 88 -23.25 16.36 34.94
N GLU A 89 -21.99 16.08 35.25
CA GLU A 89 -21.45 16.16 36.62
C GLU A 89 -21.53 17.59 37.19
N ASP A 90 -21.16 18.61 36.40
CA ASP A 90 -21.24 20.02 36.80
C ASP A 90 -22.70 20.46 37.06
N MET A 91 -23.64 20.04 36.20
CA MET A 91 -25.06 20.34 36.37
C MET A 91 -25.63 19.72 37.65
N VAL A 92 -25.28 18.47 37.95
CA VAL A 92 -25.72 17.79 39.19
C VAL A 92 -25.17 18.49 40.44
N LEU A 93 -23.90 18.94 40.42
CA LEU A 93 -23.31 19.66 41.54
C LEU A 93 -23.97 21.02 41.75
N ARG A 94 -24.31 21.73 40.68
CA ARG A 94 -24.95 23.05 40.77
C ARG A 94 -26.37 23.00 41.34
N ASP A 95 -27.13 21.95 41.04
CA ASP A 95 -28.50 21.78 41.54
C ASP A 95 -28.55 21.24 43.00
N SER A 96 -27.40 20.89 43.59
CA SER A 96 -27.28 20.39 44.97
C SER A 96 -27.02 21.46 46.05
N PHE A 97 -26.94 22.74 45.65
CA PHE A 97 -26.79 23.92 46.53
C PHE A 97 -28.00 24.85 46.41
#